data_AF-A0A2D7IFJ1-F1
#
_entry.id   AF-A0A2D7IFJ1-F1
#
_cell.length_a   1.000
_cell.length_b   1.000
_cell.length_c   1.000
_cell.angle_alpha   90.00
_cell.angle_beta   90.00
_cell.angle_gamma   90.00
#
_symmetry.space_group_name_H-M   'P 1'
#
loop_
_entity.id
_entity.type
_entity.pdbx_description
1 polymer ?
#
loop_
_entity_poly.entity_id
_entity_poly.type
_entity_poly.pdbx_seq_one_letter_code
_entity_poly.pdbx_strand_id
1 'polypeptide(L)'
;MFGYLKMAMTLVIIGGIAGAGMYVMKLRSDNAILKANQIELEQSVESQKQLLQKQKKDFDDILESNKQLNKLINTLKKDMDELDKRFNKGKRDIGKIAIEKSKVIERIINKGGDNAARCLELASGAKHTEAELKATKKSEINPECPALANPSYVPYE
;
A
#
# COMPACT_ATOMS: atom_id res chain seq x y z
N MET A 1 60.73 56.29 -45.33
CA MET A 1 59.40 55.64 -45.13
C MET A 1 59.41 54.11 -45.26
N PHE A 2 60.38 53.49 -45.95
CA PHE A 2 60.34 52.03 -46.25
C PHE A 2 60.66 51.10 -45.06
N GLY A 3 61.41 51.56 -44.04
CA GLY A 3 61.77 50.76 -42.86
C GLY A 3 60.65 50.63 -41.82
N TYR A 4 59.88 51.71 -41.60
CA TYR A 4 58.72 51.71 -40.69
C TYR A 4 57.60 50.79 -41.18
N LEU A 5 57.38 50.71 -42.49
CA LEU A 5 56.39 49.84 -43.09
C LEU A 5 56.75 48.35 -42.91
N LYS A 6 58.03 48.00 -43.03
CA LYS A 6 58.52 46.64 -42.79
C LYS A 6 58.41 46.23 -41.33
N MET A 7 58.78 47.12 -40.39
CA MET A 7 58.61 46.88 -38.95
C MET A 7 57.14 46.67 -38.56
N ALA A 8 56.22 47.48 -39.12
CA ALA A 8 54.80 47.32 -38.89
C ALA A 8 54.27 45.96 -39.41
N MET A 9 54.68 45.53 -40.60
CA MET A 9 54.31 44.21 -41.13
C MET A 9 54.83 43.05 -40.27
N THR A 10 56.07 43.12 -39.78
CA THR A 10 56.64 42.06 -38.93
C THR A 10 55.88 41.92 -37.61
N LEU A 11 55.48 43.05 -37.00
CA LEU A 11 54.69 43.04 -35.76
C LEU A 11 53.28 42.47 -35.96
N VAL A 12 52.65 42.72 -37.11
CA VAL A 12 51.34 42.12 -37.46
C VAL A 12 51.45 40.60 -37.63
N ILE A 13 52.53 40.12 -38.25
CA ILE A 13 52.76 38.67 -38.44
C ILE A 13 53.00 37.97 -37.10
N ILE A 14 53.83 38.54 -36.23
CA ILE A 14 54.09 37.97 -34.89
C ILE A 14 52.82 38.03 -34.03
N GLY A 15 52.07 39.13 -34.09
CA GLY A 15 50.77 39.25 -33.41
C GLY A 15 49.74 38.23 -33.90
N GLY A 16 49.72 37.95 -35.21
CA GLY A 16 48.86 36.92 -35.80
C GLY A 16 49.21 35.50 -35.34
N ILE A 17 50.51 35.16 -35.24
CA ILE A 17 50.96 33.84 -34.76
C ILE A 17 50.71 33.69 -33.25
N ALA A 18 50.95 34.73 -32.46
CA ALA A 18 50.64 34.73 -31.02
C ALA A 18 49.12 34.61 -30.76
N GLY A 19 48.30 35.32 -31.55
CA GLY A 19 46.84 35.21 -31.50
C GLY A 19 46.32 33.82 -31.88
N ALA A 20 46.90 33.20 -32.92
CA ALA A 20 46.56 31.84 -33.33
C ALA A 20 46.99 30.79 -32.30
N GLY A 21 48.16 30.96 -31.66
CA GLY A 21 48.64 30.08 -30.59
C GLY A 21 47.74 30.12 -29.35
N MET A 22 47.30 31.31 -28.93
CA MET A 22 46.34 31.45 -27.82
C MET A 22 44.97 30.85 -28.16
N TYR A 23 44.51 30.98 -29.41
CA TYR A 23 43.24 30.39 -29.85
C TYR A 23 43.27 28.86 -29.83
N VAL A 24 44.37 28.24 -30.28
CA VAL A 24 44.53 26.78 -30.24
C VAL A 24 44.68 26.25 -28.81
N MET A 25 45.36 26.98 -27.92
CA MET A 25 45.45 26.61 -26.51
C MET A 25 44.10 26.75 -25.79
N LYS A 26 43.32 27.80 -26.09
CA LYS A 26 41.95 27.95 -25.60
C LYS A 26 41.03 26.82 -26.07
N LEU A 27 41.08 26.46 -27.36
CA LEU A 27 40.34 25.31 -27.88
C LEU A 27 40.73 23.98 -27.21
N ARG A 28 42.00 23.78 -26.85
CA ARG A 28 42.43 22.59 -26.10
C ARG A 28 41.95 22.58 -24.66
N SER A 29 41.97 23.74 -23.98
CA SER A 29 41.42 23.92 -22.64
C SER A 29 39.91 23.67 -22.60
N ASP A 30 39.17 24.24 -23.56
CA ASP A 30 37.71 24.11 -23.62
C ASP A 30 37.29 22.67 -23.96
N ASN A 31 38.07 21.93 -24.77
CA ASN A 31 37.84 20.50 -25.04
C ASN A 31 38.11 19.59 -23.83
N ALA A 32 39.07 19.94 -22.96
CA ALA A 32 39.36 19.17 -21.75
C ALA A 32 38.25 19.32 -20.70
N ILE A 33 37.69 20.53 -20.57
CA ILE A 33 36.55 20.82 -19.69
C ILE A 33 35.28 20.15 -20.21
N LEU A 34 35.03 20.18 -21.53
CA LEU A 34 33.88 19.49 -22.12
C LEU A 34 33.97 17.97 -21.96
N LYS A 35 35.16 17.37 -22.09
CA LYS A 35 35.37 15.93 -21.82
C LYS A 35 35.17 15.58 -20.34
N ALA A 36 35.61 16.42 -19.42
CA ALA A 36 35.36 16.23 -17.99
C ALA A 36 33.85 16.27 -17.68
N ASN A 37 33.12 17.25 -18.24
CA ASN A 37 31.67 17.34 -18.12
C ASN A 37 30.94 16.17 -18.80
N GLN A 38 31.47 15.64 -19.90
CA GLN A 38 30.90 14.50 -20.61
C GLN A 38 31.09 13.19 -19.82
N ILE A 39 32.24 13.01 -19.14
CA ILE A 39 32.47 11.91 -18.21
C ILE A 39 31.56 12.03 -16.99
N GLU A 40 31.36 13.23 -16.45
CA GLU A 40 30.43 13.49 -15.35
C GLU A 40 28.96 13.25 -15.75
N LEU A 41 28.58 13.62 -16.98
CA LEU A 41 27.28 13.31 -17.56
C LEU A 41 27.10 11.82 -17.85
N GLU A 42 28.11 11.11 -18.36
CA GLU A 42 28.07 9.67 -18.59
C GLU A 42 27.99 8.88 -17.28
N GLN A 43 28.76 9.27 -16.26
CA GLN A 43 28.65 8.71 -14.90
C GLN A 43 27.30 9.04 -14.24
N SER A 44 26.76 10.24 -14.48
CA SER A 44 25.42 10.64 -14.05
C SER A 44 24.32 9.84 -14.77
N VAL A 45 24.49 9.53 -16.06
CA VAL A 45 23.53 8.74 -16.85
C VAL A 45 23.59 7.25 -16.49
N GLU A 46 24.77 6.72 -16.15
CA GLU A 46 24.94 5.32 -15.75
C GLU A 46 24.45 5.06 -14.31
N SER A 47 24.73 5.97 -13.38
CA SER A 47 24.12 5.94 -12.04
C SER A 47 22.61 6.17 -12.09
N GLN A 48 22.13 7.00 -13.02
CA GLN A 48 20.69 7.16 -13.28
C GLN A 48 20.05 5.96 -13.97
N LYS A 49 20.77 5.14 -14.76
CA LYS A 49 20.19 3.91 -15.34
C LYS A 49 19.79 2.92 -14.26
N GLN A 50 20.65 2.71 -13.26
CA GLN A 50 20.33 1.83 -12.13
C GLN A 50 19.20 2.41 -11.28
N LEU A 51 19.19 3.73 -11.05
CA LEU A 51 18.11 4.42 -10.36
C LEU A 51 16.78 4.34 -11.13
N LEU A 52 16.79 4.51 -12.46
CA LEU A 52 15.62 4.42 -13.33
C LEU A 52 15.08 2.98 -13.41
N GLN A 53 15.95 1.97 -13.42
CA GLN A 53 15.54 0.58 -13.34
C GLN A 53 14.90 0.26 -11.98
N LYS A 54 15.50 0.76 -10.89
CA LYS A 54 14.94 0.64 -9.55
C LYS A 54 13.60 1.38 -9.43
N GLN A 55 13.52 2.61 -9.92
CA GLN A 55 12.27 3.38 -9.97
C GLN A 55 11.21 2.70 -10.81
N LYS A 56 11.56 2.10 -11.96
CA LYS A 56 10.61 1.34 -12.78
C LYS A 56 10.05 0.13 -12.03
N LYS A 57 10.91 -0.61 -11.33
CA LYS A 57 10.50 -1.71 -10.47
C LYS A 57 9.61 -1.23 -9.32
N ASP A 58 9.99 -0.14 -8.65
CA ASP A 58 9.18 0.47 -7.59
C ASP A 58 7.83 0.96 -8.13
N PHE A 59 7.78 1.49 -9.36
CA PHE A 59 6.53 1.87 -10.03
C PHE A 59 5.64 0.66 -10.36
N ASP A 60 6.21 -0.43 -10.84
CA ASP A 60 5.48 -1.67 -11.10
C ASP A 60 4.92 -2.26 -9.79
N ASP A 61 5.71 -2.26 -8.71
CA ASP A 61 5.31 -2.70 -7.37
C ASP A 61 4.21 -1.78 -6.78
N ILE A 62 4.30 -0.46 -7.00
CA ILE A 62 3.26 0.52 -6.61
C ILE A 62 1.98 0.29 -7.42
N LEU A 63 2.07 -0.02 -8.72
CA LEU A 63 0.90 -0.31 -9.56
C LEU A 63 0.21 -1.61 -9.14
N GLU A 64 0.98 -2.65 -8.81
CA GLU A 64 0.44 -3.90 -8.28
C GLU A 64 -0.21 -3.69 -6.91
N SER A 65 0.46 -2.98 -6.01
CA SER A 65 -0.07 -2.60 -4.70
C SER A 65 -1.37 -1.79 -4.82
N ASN A 66 -1.45 -0.86 -5.78
CA ASN A 66 -2.67 -0.10 -6.05
C ASN A 66 -3.82 -0.98 -6.55
N LYS A 67 -3.55 -2.02 -7.36
CA LYS A 67 -4.58 -2.99 -7.76
C LYS A 67 -5.10 -3.78 -6.55
N GLN A 68 -4.20 -4.20 -5.67
CA GLN A 68 -4.57 -4.90 -4.43
C GLN A 68 -5.36 -3.98 -3.48
N LEU A 69 -4.96 -2.72 -3.32
CA LEU A 69 -5.69 -1.72 -2.53
C LEU A 69 -7.09 -1.47 -3.10
N ASN A 70 -7.24 -1.34 -4.41
CA ASN A 70 -8.56 -1.18 -5.03
C ASN A 70 -9.45 -2.40 -4.80
N LYS A 71 -8.90 -3.61 -4.87
CA LYS A 71 -9.64 -4.83 -4.55
C LYS A 71 -10.09 -4.84 -3.09
N LEU A 72 -9.19 -4.54 -2.16
CA LEU A 72 -9.49 -4.48 -0.73
C LEU A 72 -10.53 -3.40 -0.41
N ILE A 73 -10.39 -2.20 -0.98
CA ILE A 73 -11.35 -1.09 -0.77
C ILE A 73 -12.73 -1.47 -1.31
N ASN A 74 -12.81 -2.12 -2.48
CA ASN A 74 -14.10 -2.55 -3.03
C ASN A 74 -14.74 -3.67 -2.20
N THR A 75 -13.95 -4.63 -1.72
CA THR A 75 -14.44 -5.65 -0.78
C THR A 75 -14.92 -5.00 0.51
N LEU A 76 -14.12 -4.12 1.13
CA LEU A 76 -14.48 -3.44 2.36
C LEU A 76 -15.74 -2.59 2.21
N LYS A 77 -15.88 -1.84 1.10
CA LYS A 77 -17.11 -1.09 0.80
C LYS A 77 -18.32 -2.01 0.69
N LYS A 78 -18.19 -3.15 0.03
CA LYS A 78 -19.27 -4.12 -0.08
C LYS A 78 -19.63 -4.70 1.29
N ASP A 79 -18.64 -5.02 2.11
CA ASP A 79 -18.86 -5.53 3.47
C ASP A 79 -19.54 -4.47 4.35
N MET A 80 -19.14 -3.20 4.24
CA MET A 80 -19.78 -2.08 4.93
C MET A 80 -21.22 -1.87 4.47
N ASP A 81 -21.50 -1.90 3.16
CA ASP A 81 -22.85 -1.78 2.61
C ASP A 81 -23.73 -2.96 3.04
N GLU A 82 -23.17 -4.16 3.11
CA GLU A 82 -23.89 -5.34 3.57
C GLU A 82 -24.19 -5.26 5.07
N LEU A 83 -23.24 -4.80 5.87
CA LEU A 83 -23.44 -4.54 7.29
C LEU A 83 -24.49 -3.45 7.50
N ASP A 84 -24.41 -2.34 6.79
CA ASP A 84 -25.41 -1.26 6.86
C ASP A 84 -26.81 -1.77 6.47
N LYS A 85 -26.93 -2.52 5.37
CA LYS A 85 -28.21 -3.17 4.98
C LYS A 85 -28.73 -4.13 6.04
N ARG A 86 -27.87 -4.86 6.75
CA ARG A 86 -28.28 -5.78 7.83
C ARG A 86 -28.74 -5.00 9.06
N PHE A 87 -28.06 -3.91 9.41
CA PHE A 87 -28.38 -3.09 10.57
C PHE A 87 -29.57 -2.14 10.34
N ASN A 88 -29.79 -1.69 9.11
CA ASN A 88 -30.80 -0.70 8.72
C ASN A 88 -31.92 -1.29 7.83
N LYS A 89 -32.18 -2.60 7.90
CA LYS A 89 -33.21 -3.25 7.07
C LYS A 89 -34.63 -2.77 7.42
N GLY A 90 -35.17 -1.85 6.62
CA GLY A 90 -36.54 -1.33 6.71
C GLY A 90 -36.66 -0.21 7.75
N LYS A 91 -37.50 -0.40 8.79
CA LYS A 91 -37.66 0.56 9.90
C LYS A 91 -36.81 0.22 11.14
N ARG A 92 -35.91 -0.77 11.04
CA ARG A 92 -35.05 -1.19 12.16
C ARG A 92 -33.75 -0.40 12.08
N ASP A 93 -33.71 0.72 12.79
CA ASP A 93 -32.45 1.40 13.12
C ASP A 93 -31.95 0.77 14.43
N ILE A 94 -30.86 0.01 14.36
CA ILE A 94 -30.34 -0.70 15.53
C ILE A 94 -29.89 0.27 16.64
N GLY A 95 -29.44 1.49 16.29
CA GLY A 95 -29.07 2.52 17.26
C GLY A 95 -30.29 3.03 18.02
N LYS A 96 -31.38 3.33 17.31
CA LYS A 96 -32.65 3.71 17.94
C LYS A 96 -33.24 2.56 18.78
N ILE A 97 -33.20 1.33 18.27
CA ILE A 97 -33.65 0.13 19.01
C ILE A 97 -32.79 -0.12 20.24
N ALA A 98 -31.47 0.12 20.17
CA ALA A 98 -30.58 -0.05 21.31
C ALA A 98 -30.89 0.95 22.44
N ILE A 99 -31.28 2.18 22.09
CA ILE A 99 -31.72 3.18 23.07
C ILE A 99 -33.11 2.82 23.64
N GLU A 100 -34.07 2.51 22.77
CA GLU A 100 -35.46 2.21 23.19
C GLU A 100 -35.60 0.86 23.91
N LYS A 101 -34.73 -0.11 23.63
CA LYS A 101 -34.78 -1.48 24.14
C LYS A 101 -33.44 -1.91 24.77
N SER A 102 -32.79 -1.01 25.49
CA SER A 102 -31.51 -1.26 26.17
C SER A 102 -31.49 -2.57 26.98
N LYS A 103 -32.52 -2.81 27.81
CA LYS A 103 -32.65 -4.06 28.60
C LYS A 103 -32.81 -5.33 27.77
N VAL A 104 -33.31 -5.22 26.54
CA VAL A 104 -33.42 -6.39 25.64
C VAL A 104 -32.06 -6.66 25.00
N ILE A 105 -31.36 -5.60 24.57
CA ILE A 105 -30.01 -5.71 24.02
C ILE A 105 -29.03 -6.24 25.08
N GLU A 106 -29.08 -5.72 26.30
CA GLU A 106 -28.29 -6.21 27.44
C GLU A 106 -28.52 -7.71 27.68
N ARG A 107 -29.77 -8.16 27.71
CA ARG A 107 -30.10 -9.58 27.84
C ARG A 107 -29.57 -10.43 26.68
N ILE A 108 -29.62 -9.92 25.46
CA ILE A 108 -29.07 -10.62 24.29
C ILE A 108 -27.54 -10.74 24.41
N ILE A 109 -26.85 -9.67 24.78
CA ILE A 109 -25.39 -9.65 24.96
C ILE A 109 -24.97 -10.60 26.08
N ASN A 110 -25.61 -10.51 27.25
CA ASN A 110 -25.29 -11.39 28.39
C ASN A 110 -25.55 -12.86 28.04
N LYS A 111 -26.70 -13.17 27.42
CA LYS A 111 -26.99 -14.53 26.96
C LYS A 111 -25.97 -15.04 25.93
N GLY A 112 -25.53 -14.18 25.01
CA GLY A 112 -24.46 -14.51 24.07
C GLY A 112 -23.13 -14.80 24.77
N GLY A 113 -22.78 -13.99 25.78
CA GLY A 113 -21.60 -14.20 26.62
C GLY A 113 -21.64 -15.52 27.38
N ASP A 114 -22.76 -15.82 28.05
CA ASP A 114 -22.96 -17.08 28.78
C ASP A 114 -22.87 -18.29 27.84
N ASN A 115 -23.47 -18.19 26.65
CA ASN A 115 -23.38 -19.21 25.62
C ASN A 115 -21.94 -19.43 25.14
N ALA A 116 -21.19 -18.35 24.88
CA ALA A 116 -19.79 -18.44 24.45
C ALA A 116 -18.90 -19.03 25.54
N ALA A 117 -19.11 -18.65 26.80
CA ALA A 117 -18.43 -19.24 27.95
C ALA A 117 -18.72 -20.75 28.03
N ARG A 118 -19.99 -21.16 27.88
CA ARG A 118 -20.37 -22.57 27.84
C ARG A 118 -19.71 -23.32 26.68
N CYS A 119 -19.60 -22.71 25.51
CA CYS A 119 -18.88 -23.29 24.38
C CYS A 119 -17.40 -23.54 24.70
N LEU A 120 -16.76 -22.60 25.39
CA LEU A 120 -15.37 -22.73 25.82
C LEU A 120 -15.20 -23.84 26.88
N GLU A 121 -16.14 -23.96 27.81
CA GLU A 121 -16.17 -25.07 28.77
C GLU A 121 -16.26 -26.43 28.06
N LEU A 122 -17.18 -26.56 27.10
CA LEU A 122 -17.34 -27.81 26.33
C LEU A 122 -16.09 -28.12 25.50
N ALA A 123 -15.49 -27.12 24.86
CA ALA A 123 -14.25 -27.27 24.12
C ALA A 123 -13.07 -27.67 25.02
N SER A 124 -13.07 -27.25 26.29
CA SER A 124 -12.06 -27.63 27.28
C SER A 124 -12.33 -28.98 27.96
N GLY A 125 -13.39 -29.70 27.56
CA GLY A 125 -13.69 -31.06 28.00
C GLY A 125 -14.72 -31.16 29.13
N ALA A 126 -15.47 -30.09 29.41
CA ALA A 126 -16.60 -30.17 30.32
C ALA A 126 -17.67 -31.14 29.80
N LYS A 127 -18.36 -31.82 30.73
CA LYS A 127 -19.46 -32.73 30.38
C LYS A 127 -20.69 -31.97 29.93
N HIS A 128 -21.37 -32.51 28.92
CA HIS A 128 -22.68 -32.06 28.50
C HIS A 128 -23.73 -32.29 29.59
N THR A 129 -24.67 -31.36 29.69
CA THR A 129 -25.87 -31.50 30.51
C THR A 129 -26.90 -32.36 29.78
N GLU A 130 -27.85 -32.93 30.52
CA GLU A 130 -28.93 -33.70 29.91
C GLU A 130 -29.80 -32.86 28.96
N ALA A 131 -29.97 -31.57 29.27
CA ALA A 131 -30.74 -30.65 28.44
C ALA A 131 -30.06 -30.42 27.07
N GLU A 132 -28.73 -30.29 27.05
CA GLU A 132 -27.94 -30.14 25.83
C GLU A 132 -28.04 -31.38 24.92
N LEU A 133 -28.03 -32.58 25.51
CA LEU A 133 -28.14 -33.84 24.78
C LEU A 133 -29.57 -34.12 24.29
N LYS A 134 -30.59 -33.70 25.04
CA LYS A 134 -32.01 -33.86 24.69
C LYS A 134 -32.53 -32.76 23.76
N ALA A 135 -31.75 -31.70 23.52
CA ALA A 135 -32.16 -30.59 22.68
C ALA A 135 -32.31 -31.04 21.22
N THR A 136 -33.52 -30.94 20.68
CA THR A 136 -33.83 -31.38 19.30
C THR A 136 -34.03 -30.19 18.37
N LYS A 137 -34.34 -29.02 18.92
CA LYS A 137 -34.59 -27.80 18.15
C LYS A 137 -33.39 -26.87 18.19
N LYS A 138 -33.19 -26.16 17.08
CA LYS A 138 -32.17 -25.09 16.95
C LYS A 138 -32.31 -23.98 18.01
N SER A 139 -33.53 -23.74 18.51
CA SER A 139 -33.79 -22.75 19.58
C SER A 139 -33.38 -23.22 20.97
N GLU A 140 -33.22 -24.53 21.17
CA GLU A 140 -32.87 -25.17 22.44
C GLU A 140 -31.35 -25.41 22.56
N ILE A 141 -30.67 -25.51 21.42
CA ILE A 141 -29.22 -25.71 21.33
C ILE A 141 -28.51 -24.35 21.43
N ASN A 142 -27.32 -24.36 22.02
CA ASN A 142 -26.46 -23.18 22.02
C ASN A 142 -26.08 -22.80 20.57
N PRO A 143 -26.56 -21.64 20.07
CA PRO A 143 -26.35 -21.24 18.68
C PRO A 143 -24.91 -20.84 18.37
N GLU A 144 -24.10 -20.53 19.38
CA GLU A 144 -22.70 -20.09 19.20
C GLU A 144 -21.77 -21.26 18.87
N CYS A 145 -22.11 -22.48 19.30
CA CYS A 145 -21.35 -23.68 18.97
C CYS A 145 -22.24 -24.93 18.81
N PRO A 146 -23.16 -24.98 17.83
CA PRO A 146 -24.17 -26.04 17.75
C PRO A 146 -23.59 -27.46 17.70
N ALA A 147 -22.47 -27.64 16.97
CA ALA A 147 -21.80 -28.94 16.83
C ALA A 147 -21.10 -29.40 18.13
N LEU A 148 -20.60 -28.48 18.96
CA LEU A 148 -19.99 -28.80 20.24
C LEU A 148 -21.05 -28.97 21.33
N ALA A 149 -22.10 -28.15 21.30
CA ALA A 149 -23.16 -28.14 22.28
C ALA A 149 -24.07 -29.38 22.18
N ASN A 150 -24.32 -29.89 20.98
CA ASN A 150 -25.00 -31.16 20.80
C ASN A 150 -24.35 -31.96 19.66
N PRO A 151 -23.61 -33.04 19.99
CA PRO A 151 -22.98 -33.91 18.99
C PRO A 151 -23.96 -34.57 18.01
N SER A 152 -25.25 -34.65 18.36
CA SER A 152 -26.31 -35.24 17.52
C SER A 152 -27.00 -34.22 16.61
N TYR A 153 -26.63 -32.94 16.70
CA TYR A 153 -27.28 -31.90 15.92
C TYR A 153 -26.80 -31.89 14.47
N VAL A 154 -27.73 -32.09 13.54
CA VAL A 154 -27.51 -31.90 12.10
C VAL A 154 -28.10 -30.55 11.70
N PRO A 155 -27.30 -29.58 11.22
CA PRO A 155 -27.81 -28.32 10.72
C PRO A 155 -28.74 -28.56 9.53
N TYR A 156 -29.95 -27.99 9.57
CA TYR A 156 -30.79 -27.91 8.37
C TYR A 156 -30.19 -26.87 7.40
N GLU A 157 -29.95 -27.30 6.16
CA GLU A 157 -29.59 -26.44 5.02
C GLU A 157 -30.73 -25.47 4.65
#